data_AF-A0A7X6UZI1-F1
#
_entry.id   AF-A0A7X6UZI1-F1
#
_cell.length_a   1.000
_cell.length_b   1.000
_cell.length_c   1.000
_cell.angle_alpha   90.00
_cell.angle_beta   90.00
_cell.angle_gamma   90.00
#
_symmetry.space_group_name_H-M   'P 1'
#
loop_
_entity.id
_entity.type
_entity.pdbx_description
1 polymer ?
#
loop_
_entity_poly.entity_id
_entity_poly.type
_entity_poly.pdbx_seq_one_letter_code
_entity_poly.pdbx_strand_id
1 'polypeptide(L)'
;MNPLRSALLALLLAALVLPAAAAEPADETAGHKSTGQKIAEALREHGASKNFTIVAISTLPIVELRGAIPVGHWLWPDTDRSTRLGADDLQRATRIFLWAVLGNMLPVPFILLLLGPVSNLLMKVPVGQRFFDWLFARTRRKTANIRKYETLGLTIFVAIPLPMTGAWTGALAAFLMGLNFFHGFFTILLGVLIAGVIMSALSLLGWWGAAIAGIVLLGLVAGIFAARIRKSPPS
;
A
#
# COMPACT_ATOMS: atom_id res chain seq x y z
N MET A 1 -10.26 48.66 20.36
CA MET A 1 -10.95 47.44 20.87
C MET A 1 -10.81 47.43 22.38
N ASN A 2 -11.91 47.28 23.12
CA ASN A 2 -11.91 47.37 24.57
C ASN A 2 -11.28 46.09 25.17
N PRO A 3 -10.20 46.14 25.97
CA PRO A 3 -9.45 44.97 26.43
C PRO A 3 -10.33 43.96 27.19
N LEU A 4 -11.38 44.46 27.85
CA LEU A 4 -12.39 43.64 28.53
C LEU A 4 -13.19 42.74 27.55
N ARG A 5 -13.50 43.24 26.34
CA ARG A 5 -14.26 42.50 25.34
C ARG A 5 -13.42 41.40 24.68
N SER A 6 -12.13 41.65 24.46
CA SER A 6 -11.18 40.63 23.97
C SER A 6 -10.91 39.54 25.00
N ALA A 7 -10.85 39.88 26.28
CA ALA A 7 -10.70 38.89 27.36
C ALA A 7 -11.96 38.02 27.49
N LEU A 8 -13.15 38.62 27.43
CA LEU A 8 -14.43 37.89 27.41
C LEU A 8 -14.58 36.98 26.20
N LEU A 9 -14.18 37.44 25.01
CA LEU A 9 -14.18 36.62 23.79
C LEU A 9 -13.18 35.47 23.88
N ALA A 10 -11.99 35.69 24.45
CA ALA A 10 -11.00 34.63 24.67
C ALA A 10 -11.47 33.60 25.70
N LEU A 11 -12.13 34.04 26.77
CA LEU A 11 -12.75 33.16 27.78
C LEU A 11 -13.94 32.37 27.21
N LEU A 12 -14.78 32.99 26.38
CA LEU A 12 -15.87 32.32 25.68
C LEU A 12 -15.35 31.31 24.64
N LEU A 13 -14.28 31.63 23.90
CA LEU A 13 -13.61 30.69 23.01
C LEU A 13 -12.98 29.53 23.79
N ALA A 14 -12.31 29.82 24.91
CA ALA A 14 -11.73 28.78 25.76
C ALA A 14 -12.81 27.87 26.35
N ALA A 15 -13.93 28.42 26.82
CA ALA A 15 -15.07 27.66 27.34
C ALA A 15 -15.81 26.85 26.26
N LEU A 16 -15.70 27.22 24.99
CA LEU A 16 -16.24 26.44 23.86
C LEU A 16 -15.29 25.32 23.40
N VAL A 17 -13.97 25.51 23.55
CA VAL A 17 -12.94 24.55 23.12
C VAL A 17 -12.64 23.50 24.20
N LEU A 18 -12.74 23.85 25.48
CA LEU A 18 -12.46 22.95 26.60
C LEU A 18 -13.39 21.70 26.68
N PRO A 19 -14.70 21.77 26.39
CA PRO A 19 -15.57 20.59 26.39
C PRO A 19 -15.24 19.61 25.25
N ALA A 20 -14.67 20.08 24.14
CA ALA A 20 -14.24 19.23 23.03
C ALA A 20 -12.94 18.47 23.34
N ALA A 21 -12.12 18.98 24.26
CA ALA A 21 -10.89 18.33 24.71
C ALA A 21 -11.11 17.35 25.89
N ALA A 22 -12.24 17.47 26.61
CA ALA A 22 -12.59 16.65 27.76
C ALA A 22 -13.69 15.61 27.48
N ALA A 23 -14.15 15.51 26.23
CA ALA A 23 -14.98 14.39 25.81
C ALA A 23 -14.12 13.11 25.83
N GLU A 24 -14.33 12.27 26.83
CA GLU A 24 -14.02 10.83 26.76
C GLU A 24 -14.43 10.33 25.37
N PRO A 25 -13.57 9.63 24.62
CA PRO A 25 -13.98 9.11 23.33
C PRO A 25 -15.16 8.18 23.56
N ALA A 26 -16.32 8.61 23.07
CA ALA A 26 -17.53 7.80 23.05
C ALA A 26 -17.17 6.42 22.49
N ASP A 27 -17.75 5.38 23.11
CA ASP A 27 -17.63 3.99 22.68
C ASP A 27 -18.08 3.83 21.21
N GLU A 28 -17.12 3.99 20.29
CA GLU A 28 -17.25 3.97 18.83
C GLU A 28 -17.24 2.52 18.27
N THR A 29 -17.57 1.51 19.07
CA THR A 29 -17.39 0.09 18.72
C THR A 29 -18.39 -0.48 17.71
N ALA A 30 -19.22 0.35 17.07
CA ALA A 30 -20.02 -0.01 15.89
C ALA A 30 -19.51 0.65 14.60
N GLY A 31 -18.20 0.88 14.46
CA GLY A 31 -17.58 1.34 13.23
C GLY A 31 -17.77 0.36 12.06
N HIS A 32 -17.97 0.89 10.83
CA HIS A 32 -18.07 0.09 9.62
C HIS A 32 -16.86 -0.84 9.46
N LYS A 33 -17.05 -2.15 9.61
CA LYS A 33 -15.98 -3.15 9.43
C LYS A 33 -15.48 -3.13 7.99
N SER A 34 -14.17 -3.01 7.81
CA SER A 34 -13.54 -3.08 6.49
C SER A 34 -13.74 -4.46 5.86
N THR A 35 -13.67 -4.56 4.53
CA THR A 35 -13.74 -5.85 3.82
C THR A 35 -12.70 -6.84 4.32
N GLY A 36 -11.48 -6.37 4.63
CA GLY A 36 -10.42 -7.20 5.20
C GLY A 36 -10.77 -7.75 6.58
N GLN A 37 -11.42 -6.97 7.44
CA GLN A 37 -11.88 -7.42 8.76
C GLN A 37 -12.97 -8.48 8.65
N LYS A 38 -13.97 -8.29 7.77
CA LYS A 38 -15.04 -9.26 7.54
C LYS A 38 -14.49 -10.62 7.09
N ILE A 39 -13.56 -10.61 6.14
CA ILE A 39 -12.91 -11.84 5.65
C ILE A 39 -12.03 -12.47 6.74
N ALA A 40 -11.31 -11.65 7.50
CA ALA A 40 -10.50 -12.14 8.61
C ALA A 40 -11.36 -12.83 9.68
N GLU A 41 -12.48 -12.22 10.09
CA GLU A 41 -13.44 -12.82 11.02
C GLU A 41 -13.94 -14.18 10.51
N ALA A 42 -14.41 -14.24 9.26
CA ALA A 42 -14.86 -15.49 8.65
C ALA A 42 -13.77 -16.58 8.66
N LEU A 43 -12.52 -16.25 8.32
CA LEU A 43 -11.41 -17.21 8.37
C LEU A 43 -11.13 -17.67 9.81
N ARG A 44 -11.19 -16.74 10.77
CA ARG A 44 -10.93 -17.01 12.20
C ARG A 44 -12.00 -17.90 12.81
N GLU A 45 -13.27 -17.73 12.43
CA GLU A 45 -14.39 -18.59 12.83
C GLU A 45 -14.20 -20.04 12.36
N HIS A 46 -13.58 -20.23 11.19
CA HIS A 46 -13.22 -21.55 10.67
C HIS A 46 -11.90 -22.12 11.25
N GLY A 47 -11.39 -21.52 12.34
CA GLY A 47 -10.21 -22.01 13.05
C GLY A 47 -8.86 -21.60 12.44
N ALA A 48 -8.83 -20.69 11.46
CA ALA A 48 -7.58 -20.23 10.87
C ALA A 48 -6.67 -19.54 11.90
N SER A 49 -5.36 -19.83 11.86
CA SER A 49 -4.39 -19.10 12.68
C SER A 49 -4.28 -17.64 12.25
N LYS A 50 -3.96 -16.73 13.17
CA LYS A 50 -3.85 -15.29 12.86
C LYS A 50 -2.82 -15.02 11.75
N ASN A 51 -1.70 -15.76 11.75
CA ASN A 51 -0.65 -15.65 10.72
C ASN A 51 -1.19 -16.06 9.35
N PHE A 52 -1.89 -17.20 9.28
CA PHE A 52 -2.51 -17.65 8.05
C PHE A 52 -3.57 -16.67 7.56
N THR A 53 -4.37 -16.09 8.45
CA THR A 53 -5.35 -15.06 8.10
C THR A 53 -4.68 -13.87 7.43
N ILE A 54 -3.56 -13.35 7.95
CA ILE A 54 -2.79 -12.27 7.29
C ILE A 54 -2.35 -12.68 5.89
N VAL A 55 -1.74 -13.87 5.76
CA VAL A 55 -1.25 -14.36 4.46
C VAL A 55 -2.41 -14.44 3.46
N ALA A 56 -3.51 -15.09 3.84
CA ALA A 56 -4.66 -15.31 2.99
C ALA A 56 -5.29 -14.00 2.50
N ILE A 57 -5.54 -13.05 3.41
CA ILE A 57 -6.12 -11.76 3.02
C ILE A 57 -5.13 -10.92 2.20
N SER A 58 -3.83 -11.03 2.47
CA SER A 58 -2.78 -10.33 1.70
C SER A 58 -2.60 -10.87 0.28
N THR A 59 -2.96 -12.14 0.06
CA THR A 59 -3.01 -12.76 -1.27
C THR A 59 -4.19 -12.27 -2.09
N LEU A 60 -5.31 -11.85 -1.48
CA LEU A 60 -6.50 -11.42 -2.22
C LEU A 60 -6.24 -10.10 -2.98
N PRO A 61 -6.75 -9.96 -4.23
CA PRO A 61 -6.49 -8.78 -5.06
C PRO A 61 -7.06 -7.48 -4.51
N ILE A 62 -8.17 -7.55 -3.77
CA ILE A 62 -8.87 -6.36 -3.25
C ILE A 62 -8.28 -5.90 -1.92
N VAL A 63 -8.00 -6.84 -1.01
CA VAL A 63 -7.53 -6.53 0.34
C VAL A 63 -6.02 -6.32 0.32
N GLU A 64 -5.31 -7.29 -0.24
CA GLU A 64 -3.86 -7.29 -0.45
C GLU A 64 -3.07 -6.82 0.79
N LEU A 65 -1.80 -6.44 0.62
CA LEU A 65 -0.94 -6.02 1.74
C LEU A 65 -1.49 -4.79 2.49
N ARG A 66 -2.26 -3.94 1.80
CA ARG A 66 -2.76 -2.65 2.33
C ARG A 66 -3.91 -2.84 3.29
N GLY A 67 -4.74 -3.85 3.08
CA GLY A 67 -5.72 -4.28 4.08
C GLY A 67 -5.11 -5.24 5.09
N ALA A 68 -4.16 -6.10 4.68
CA ALA A 68 -3.60 -7.12 5.56
C ALA A 68 -2.82 -6.55 6.74
N ILE A 69 -2.04 -5.48 6.55
CA ILE A 69 -1.24 -4.89 7.64
C ILE A 69 -2.14 -4.26 8.73
N PRO A 70 -3.08 -3.35 8.41
CA PRO A 70 -4.01 -2.81 9.42
C PRO A 70 -4.84 -3.90 10.10
N VAL A 71 -5.34 -4.89 9.33
CA VAL A 71 -6.07 -6.03 9.90
C VAL A 71 -5.17 -6.88 10.79
N GLY A 72 -3.89 -7.03 10.46
CA GLY A 72 -2.90 -7.70 11.30
C GLY A 72 -2.72 -6.98 12.64
N HIS A 73 -2.59 -5.66 12.65
CA HIS A 73 -2.51 -4.89 13.89
C HIS A 73 -3.81 -4.95 14.71
N TRP A 74 -4.96 -5.14 14.05
CA TRP A 74 -6.22 -5.39 14.74
C TRP A 74 -6.31 -6.82 15.32
N LEU A 75 -5.82 -7.84 14.61
CA LEU A 75 -5.79 -9.24 15.07
C LEU A 75 -4.79 -9.45 16.22
N TRP A 76 -3.71 -8.69 16.25
CA TRP A 76 -2.78 -8.60 17.38
C TRP A 76 -2.86 -7.21 17.99
N PRO A 77 -3.92 -6.94 18.79
CA PRO A 77 -4.05 -5.66 19.44
C PRO A 77 -2.85 -5.44 20.36
N ASP A 78 -2.43 -4.19 20.39
CA ASP A 78 -1.41 -3.75 21.33
C ASP A 78 -1.90 -3.99 22.76
N THR A 79 -1.07 -4.69 23.55
CA THR A 79 -1.42 -5.11 24.91
C THR A 79 -0.89 -4.12 25.95
N ASP A 80 0.08 -3.27 25.58
CA ASP A 80 0.64 -2.25 26.47
C ASP A 80 0.82 -0.90 25.74
N ARG A 81 -0.20 -0.04 25.83
CA ARG A 81 -0.17 1.31 25.23
C ARG A 81 0.68 2.32 26.02
N SER A 82 1.27 1.93 27.15
CA SER A 82 2.05 2.84 27.99
C SER A 82 3.36 3.25 27.32
N THR A 83 3.91 2.40 26.45
CA THR A 83 5.10 2.68 25.65
C THR A 83 4.74 2.84 24.18
N ARG A 84 4.75 4.08 23.68
CA ARG A 84 4.66 4.32 22.23
C ARG A 84 5.96 3.83 21.56
N LEU A 85 5.86 2.83 20.66
CA LEU A 85 6.99 2.23 19.93
C LEU A 85 7.94 1.44 20.84
N GLY A 86 7.39 0.54 21.65
CA GLY A 86 8.19 -0.44 22.39
C GLY A 86 8.87 -1.47 21.48
N ALA A 87 9.82 -2.23 22.02
CA ALA A 87 10.43 -3.36 21.31
C ALA A 87 9.37 -4.41 20.89
N ASP A 88 8.34 -4.60 21.71
CA ASP A 88 7.23 -5.51 21.45
C ASP A 88 6.36 -5.06 20.28
N ASP A 89 6.13 -3.75 20.12
CA ASP A 89 5.42 -3.18 18.98
C ASP A 89 6.17 -3.43 17.68
N LEU A 90 7.49 -3.21 17.71
CA LEU A 90 8.32 -3.42 16.54
C LEU A 90 8.39 -4.89 16.15
N GLN A 91 8.48 -5.80 17.14
CA GLN A 91 8.47 -7.24 16.89
C GLN A 91 7.12 -7.70 16.29
N ARG A 92 6.01 -7.17 16.82
CA ARG A 92 4.66 -7.44 16.31
C ARG A 92 4.48 -6.91 14.89
N ALA A 93 4.85 -5.65 14.64
CA ALA A 93 4.78 -5.02 13.33
C ALA A 93 5.64 -5.76 12.29
N THR A 94 6.85 -6.15 12.67
CA THR A 94 7.76 -6.94 11.82
C THR A 94 7.13 -8.27 11.44
N ARG A 95 6.52 -8.97 12.40
CA ARG A 95 5.81 -10.24 12.13
C ARG A 95 4.66 -10.03 11.13
N ILE A 96 3.82 -9.02 11.36
CA ILE A 96 2.69 -8.69 10.48
C ILE A 96 3.19 -8.35 9.08
N PHE A 97 4.21 -7.50 8.98
CA PHE A 97 4.85 -7.10 7.74
C PHE A 97 5.37 -8.31 6.96
N LEU A 98 6.12 -9.22 7.59
CA LEU A 98 6.68 -10.39 6.92
C LEU A 98 5.59 -11.32 6.36
N TRP A 99 4.55 -11.61 7.14
CA TRP A 99 3.43 -12.44 6.68
C TRP A 99 2.62 -11.76 5.58
N ALA A 100 2.42 -10.44 5.68
CA ALA A 100 1.73 -9.66 4.66
C ALA A 100 2.52 -9.65 3.35
N VAL A 101 3.83 -9.40 3.38
CA VAL A 101 4.71 -9.43 2.20
C VAL A 101 4.69 -10.83 1.57
N LEU A 102 4.80 -11.89 2.37
CA LEU A 102 4.74 -13.26 1.87
C LEU A 102 3.42 -13.55 1.14
N GLY A 103 2.28 -13.24 1.77
CA GLY A 103 0.96 -13.44 1.14
C GLY A 103 0.77 -12.60 -0.11
N ASN A 104 1.30 -11.37 -0.13
CA ASN A 104 1.17 -10.47 -1.28
C ASN A 104 2.03 -10.87 -2.48
N MET A 105 3.20 -11.46 -2.21
CA MET A 105 4.10 -11.96 -3.24
C MET A 105 3.69 -13.34 -3.76
N LEU A 106 2.88 -14.10 -3.02
CA LEU A 106 2.40 -15.42 -3.43
C LEU A 106 1.74 -15.45 -4.83
N PRO A 107 0.82 -14.54 -5.22
CA PRO A 107 0.20 -14.56 -6.54
C PRO A 107 1.12 -14.04 -7.67
N VAL A 108 2.13 -13.22 -7.35
CA VAL A 108 3.02 -12.56 -8.33
C VAL A 108 3.70 -13.53 -9.30
N PRO A 109 4.39 -14.61 -8.86
CA PRO A 109 5.07 -15.51 -9.79
C PRO A 109 4.07 -16.21 -10.72
N PHE A 110 2.89 -16.58 -10.23
CA PHE A 110 1.85 -17.19 -11.06
C PHE A 110 1.35 -16.22 -12.12
N ILE A 111 1.06 -14.97 -11.75
CA ILE A 111 0.59 -13.96 -12.70
C ILE A 111 1.64 -13.69 -13.78
N LEU A 112 2.90 -13.48 -13.38
CA LEU A 112 3.99 -13.19 -14.33
C LEU A 112 4.26 -14.35 -15.29
N LEU A 113 4.15 -15.61 -14.83
CA LEU A 113 4.39 -16.79 -15.66
C LEU A 113 3.18 -17.18 -16.52
N LEU A 114 1.95 -17.00 -16.02
CA LEU A 114 0.73 -17.45 -16.70
C LEU A 114 0.17 -16.43 -17.70
N LEU A 115 0.37 -15.12 -17.49
CA LEU A 115 -0.19 -14.11 -18.39
C LEU A 115 0.28 -14.26 -19.84
N GLY A 116 1.54 -14.62 -20.06
CA GLY A 116 2.08 -14.86 -21.41
C GLY A 116 1.44 -16.05 -22.14
N PRO A 117 1.47 -17.26 -21.57
CA PRO A 117 0.78 -18.42 -22.13
C PRO A 117 -0.72 -18.18 -22.34
N VAL A 118 -1.40 -17.56 -21.37
CA VAL A 118 -2.84 -17.26 -21.45
C VAL A 118 -3.12 -16.24 -22.56
N SER A 119 -2.33 -15.17 -22.69
CA SER A 119 -2.50 -14.22 -23.80
C SER A 119 -2.32 -14.89 -25.15
N ASN A 120 -1.30 -15.75 -25.29
CA ASN A 120 -1.06 -16.48 -26.54
C ASN A 120 -2.21 -17.43 -26.89
N LEU A 121 -2.83 -18.07 -25.89
CA LEU A 121 -3.99 -18.92 -26.08
C LEU A 121 -5.22 -18.10 -26.52
N LEU A 122 -5.47 -16.96 -25.87
CA LEU A 122 -6.59 -16.08 -26.19
C LEU A 122 -6.44 -15.39 -27.54
N MET A 123 -5.21 -15.15 -28.00
CA MET A 123 -4.93 -14.61 -29.33
C MET A 123 -5.24 -15.60 -30.47
N LYS A 124 -5.55 -16.88 -30.18
CA LYS A 124 -6.00 -17.84 -31.21
C LYS A 124 -7.40 -17.55 -31.76
N VAL A 125 -8.21 -16.75 -31.05
CA VAL A 125 -9.53 -16.33 -31.53
C VAL A 125 -9.49 -14.89 -32.06
N PRO A 126 -10.21 -14.55 -33.15
CA PRO A 126 -10.11 -13.24 -33.79
C PRO A 126 -10.39 -12.04 -32.87
N VAL A 127 -11.32 -12.21 -31.92
CA VAL A 127 -11.66 -11.16 -30.94
C VAL A 127 -10.50 -10.92 -29.96
N GLY A 128 -9.89 -11.99 -29.45
CA GLY A 128 -8.76 -11.92 -28.53
C GLY A 128 -7.52 -11.36 -29.22
N GLN A 129 -7.25 -11.76 -30.46
CA GLN A 129 -6.17 -11.20 -31.27
C GLN A 129 -6.30 -9.67 -31.40
N ARG A 130 -7.47 -9.17 -31.84
CA ARG A 130 -7.71 -7.72 -31.98
C ARG A 130 -7.52 -6.98 -30.66
N PHE A 131 -7.99 -7.55 -29.54
CA PHE A 131 -7.83 -6.95 -28.22
C PHE A 131 -6.36 -6.85 -27.80
N PHE A 132 -5.60 -7.95 -27.87
CA PHE A 132 -4.20 -7.96 -27.44
C PHE A 132 -3.30 -7.17 -28.39
N ASP A 133 -3.56 -7.18 -29.70
CA ASP A 133 -2.82 -6.37 -30.67
C ASP A 133 -3.02 -4.87 -30.37
N TRP A 134 -4.27 -4.43 -30.14
CA TRP A 134 -4.56 -3.06 -29.71
C TRP A 134 -3.88 -2.72 -28.38
N LEU A 135 -3.95 -3.62 -27.40
CA LEU A 135 -3.40 -3.42 -26.06
C LEU A 135 -1.87 -3.29 -26.10
N PHE A 136 -1.19 -4.17 -26.81
CA PHE A 136 0.27 -4.15 -26.93
C PHE A 136 0.77 -3.01 -27.81
N ALA A 137 0.05 -2.64 -28.87
CA ALA A 137 0.38 -1.46 -29.67
C ALA A 137 0.37 -0.17 -28.84
N ARG A 138 -0.46 -0.10 -27.79
CA ARG A 138 -0.54 1.05 -26.89
C ARG A 138 0.51 1.04 -25.78
N THR A 139 0.98 -0.12 -25.36
CA THR A 139 1.78 -0.28 -24.13
C THR A 139 3.25 -0.61 -24.38
N ARG A 140 3.64 -1.20 -25.52
CA ARG A 140 5.02 -1.65 -25.76
C ARG A 140 5.81 -0.68 -26.63
N ARG A 141 6.79 0.01 -26.04
CA ARG A 141 7.87 0.73 -26.75
C ARG A 141 9.23 0.29 -26.21
N LYS A 142 10.01 -0.48 -26.98
CA LYS A 142 11.23 -1.14 -26.51
C LYS A 142 12.49 -0.30 -26.82
N THR A 143 12.91 0.56 -25.90
CA THR A 143 14.23 1.21 -25.94
C THR A 143 14.96 1.04 -24.60
N ALA A 144 16.28 0.84 -24.59
CA ALA A 144 17.05 0.56 -23.36
C ALA A 144 16.89 1.65 -22.28
N ASN A 145 16.84 2.92 -22.67
CA ASN A 145 16.59 4.02 -21.72
C ASN A 145 15.20 3.94 -21.07
N ILE A 146 14.21 3.38 -21.78
CA ILE A 146 12.83 3.24 -21.28
C ILE A 146 12.78 2.20 -20.16
N ARG A 147 13.54 1.10 -20.24
CA ARG A 147 13.55 0.03 -19.21
C ARG A 147 13.86 0.52 -17.80
N LYS A 148 14.81 1.45 -17.65
CA LYS A 148 15.14 1.99 -16.32
C LYS A 148 13.97 2.79 -15.74
N TYR A 149 13.28 3.56 -16.58
CA TYR A 149 12.10 4.32 -16.16
C TYR A 149 10.88 3.41 -15.94
N GLU A 150 10.77 2.32 -16.70
CA GLU A 150 9.78 1.26 -16.51
C GLU A 150 9.93 0.60 -15.15
N THR A 151 11.13 0.13 -14.80
CA THR A 151 11.42 -0.45 -13.48
C THR A 151 11.07 0.53 -12.36
N LEU A 152 11.57 1.77 -12.44
CA LEU A 152 11.35 2.77 -11.41
C LEU A 152 9.87 3.16 -11.29
N GLY A 153 9.20 3.36 -12.43
CA GLY A 153 7.77 3.69 -12.47
C GLY A 153 6.91 2.57 -11.90
N LEU A 154 7.23 1.31 -12.20
CA LEU A 154 6.54 0.16 -11.62
C LEU A 154 6.79 0.03 -10.12
N THR A 155 8.02 0.23 -9.64
CA THR A 155 8.32 0.23 -8.20
C THR A 155 7.50 1.30 -7.48
N ILE A 156 7.49 2.53 -7.98
CA ILE A 156 6.71 3.63 -7.39
C ILE A 156 5.22 3.32 -7.42
N PHE A 157 4.72 2.83 -8.56
CA PHE A 157 3.33 2.42 -8.69
C PHE A 157 2.95 1.42 -7.60
N VAL A 158 3.74 0.36 -7.41
CA VAL A 158 3.47 -0.66 -6.38
C VAL A 158 3.66 -0.14 -4.95
N ALA A 159 4.62 0.77 -4.75
CA ALA A 159 4.95 1.36 -3.45
C ALA A 159 3.87 2.29 -2.90
N ILE A 160 3.12 2.96 -3.79
CA ILE A 160 2.04 3.85 -3.39
C ILE A 160 0.92 3.00 -2.74
N PRO A 161 0.54 3.26 -1.47
CA PRO A 161 -0.47 2.49 -0.76
C PRO A 161 -1.90 2.91 -1.15
N LEU A 162 -2.16 3.06 -2.45
CA LEU A 162 -3.50 3.34 -2.97
C LEU A 162 -4.21 2.02 -3.32
N PRO A 163 -5.55 2.02 -3.34
CA PRO A 163 -6.28 0.89 -3.92
C PRO A 163 -5.84 0.70 -5.38
N MET A 164 -5.83 -0.56 -5.84
CA MET A 164 -5.52 -0.94 -7.23
C MET A 164 -4.06 -0.71 -7.68
N THR A 165 -3.16 -0.20 -6.83
CA THR A 165 -1.75 -0.02 -7.20
C THR A 165 -0.87 -1.14 -6.64
N GLY A 166 -1.40 -2.36 -6.54
CA GLY A 166 -0.85 -3.51 -5.80
C GLY A 166 0.09 -4.42 -6.54
N ALA A 167 0.50 -5.51 -5.88
CA ALA A 167 1.30 -6.56 -6.52
C ALA A 167 0.53 -7.26 -7.67
N TRP A 168 -0.80 -7.41 -7.54
CA TRP A 168 -1.66 -7.96 -8.59
C TRP A 168 -1.64 -7.11 -9.86
N THR A 169 -1.95 -5.83 -9.72
CA THR A 169 -1.97 -4.89 -10.85
C THR A 169 -0.55 -4.54 -11.32
N GLY A 170 0.42 -4.53 -10.42
CA GLY A 170 1.85 -4.42 -10.74
C GLY A 170 2.35 -5.60 -11.59
N ALA A 171 1.95 -6.83 -11.28
CA ALA A 171 2.27 -8.00 -12.11
C ALA A 171 1.63 -7.91 -13.50
N LEU A 172 0.38 -7.43 -13.59
CA LEU A 172 -0.24 -7.14 -14.88
C LEU A 172 0.50 -6.03 -15.63
N ALA A 173 0.87 -4.93 -14.96
CA ALA A 173 1.63 -3.84 -15.56
C ALA A 173 3.00 -4.32 -16.08
N ALA A 174 3.72 -5.12 -15.29
CA ALA A 174 4.99 -5.72 -15.70
C ALA A 174 4.84 -6.56 -16.98
N PHE A 175 3.75 -7.34 -17.09
CA PHE A 175 3.44 -8.11 -18.29
C PHE A 175 3.16 -7.23 -19.52
N LEU A 176 2.37 -6.16 -19.35
CA LEU A 176 2.06 -5.21 -20.43
C LEU A 176 3.32 -4.51 -20.93
N MET A 177 4.18 -4.07 -20.01
CA MET A 177 5.48 -3.47 -20.30
C MET A 177 6.48 -4.48 -20.91
N GLY A 178 6.17 -5.79 -20.85
CA GLY A 178 7.01 -6.84 -21.41
C GLY A 178 8.32 -7.04 -20.63
N LEU A 179 8.28 -6.83 -19.31
CA LEU A 179 9.39 -7.17 -18.42
C LEU A 179 9.58 -8.69 -18.40
N ASN A 180 10.83 -9.14 -18.31
CA ASN A 180 11.09 -10.56 -18.05
C ASN A 180 10.69 -10.90 -16.61
N PHE A 181 10.50 -12.19 -16.34
CA PHE A 181 10.02 -12.70 -15.05
C PHE A 181 10.81 -12.13 -13.85
N PHE A 182 12.14 -12.29 -13.84
CA PHE A 182 12.96 -11.86 -12.71
C PHE A 182 12.94 -10.35 -12.51
N HIS A 183 13.02 -9.57 -13.60
CA HIS A 183 12.95 -8.12 -13.50
C HIS A 183 11.59 -7.68 -12.96
N GLY A 184 10.49 -8.21 -13.49
CA GLY A 184 9.14 -7.91 -12.99
C GLY A 184 8.99 -8.30 -11.51
N PHE A 185 9.41 -9.51 -11.14
CA PHE A 185 9.31 -10.04 -9.79
C PHE A 185 10.05 -9.17 -8.76
N PHE A 186 11.33 -8.87 -8.99
CA PHE A 186 12.11 -8.06 -8.05
C PHE A 186 11.67 -6.59 -8.01
N THR A 187 11.16 -6.06 -9.13
CA THR A 187 10.60 -4.69 -9.17
C THR A 187 9.35 -4.60 -8.31
N ILE A 188 8.44 -5.57 -8.43
CA ILE A 188 7.21 -5.65 -7.64
C ILE A 188 7.56 -5.88 -6.17
N LEU A 189 8.47 -6.81 -5.86
CA LEU A 189 8.93 -7.06 -4.50
C LEU A 189 9.44 -5.77 -3.83
N LEU A 190 10.28 -5.00 -4.52
CA LEU A 190 10.78 -3.74 -3.99
C LEU A 190 9.64 -2.75 -3.68
N GLY A 191 8.67 -2.62 -4.58
CA GLY A 191 7.49 -1.79 -4.34
C GLY A 191 6.65 -2.30 -3.15
N VAL A 192 6.43 -3.61 -3.05
CA VAL A 192 5.68 -4.24 -1.95
C VAL A 192 6.37 -4.02 -0.60
N LEU A 193 7.71 -4.10 -0.54
CA LEU A 193 8.47 -3.81 0.67
C LEU A 193 8.31 -2.34 1.10
N ILE A 194 8.41 -1.40 0.16
CA ILE A 194 8.21 0.03 0.45
C ILE A 194 6.77 0.28 0.92
N ALA A 195 5.77 -0.26 0.22
CA ALA A 195 4.37 -0.16 0.61
C ALA A 195 4.14 -0.76 2.01
N GLY A 196 4.75 -1.90 2.32
CA GLY A 196 4.65 -2.54 3.63
C GLY A 196 5.24 -1.69 4.76
N VAL A 197 6.38 -1.03 4.53
CA VAL A 197 6.95 -0.10 5.52
C VAL A 197 6.00 1.08 5.73
N ILE A 198 5.48 1.67 4.66
CA ILE A 198 4.51 2.78 4.75
C ILE A 198 3.27 2.36 5.51
N MET A 199 2.65 1.22 5.14
CA MET A 199 1.44 0.71 5.78
C MET A 199 1.66 0.35 7.26
N SER A 200 2.84 -0.16 7.61
CA SER A 200 3.20 -0.46 9.00
C SER A 200 3.36 0.84 9.81
N ALA A 201 4.02 1.85 9.24
CA ALA A 201 4.16 3.17 9.87
C ALA A 201 2.79 3.84 10.06
N LEU A 202 1.91 3.78 9.06
CA LEU A 202 0.53 4.28 9.15
C LEU A 202 -0.25 3.58 10.27
N SER A 203 -0.12 2.26 10.38
CA SER A 203 -0.85 1.46 11.36
C SER A 203 -0.35 1.66 12.79
N LEU A 204 0.94 1.98 12.98
CA LEU A 204 1.54 2.20 14.29
C LEU A 204 1.42 3.65 14.79
N LEU A 205 1.60 4.63 13.89
CA LEU A 205 1.75 6.04 14.26
C LEU A 205 0.50 6.89 13.97
N GLY A 206 -0.51 6.33 13.29
CA GLY A 206 -1.70 7.05 12.88
C GLY A 206 -1.37 8.26 12.00
N TRP A 207 -1.86 9.44 12.38
CA TRP A 207 -1.70 10.69 11.64
C TRP A 207 -0.23 11.13 11.49
N TRP A 208 0.62 10.85 12.49
CA TRP A 208 2.06 11.12 12.39
C TRP A 208 2.75 10.21 11.37
N GLY A 209 2.31 8.95 11.28
CA GLY A 209 2.75 8.01 10.24
C GLY A 209 2.36 8.50 8.86
N ALA A 210 1.17 9.06 8.72
CA ALA A 210 0.69 9.61 7.45
C ALA A 210 1.52 10.81 6.99
N ALA A 211 1.86 11.72 7.91
CA ALA A 211 2.73 12.84 7.62
C ALA A 211 4.13 12.40 7.16
N ILE A 212 4.76 11.45 7.87
CA ILE A 212 6.10 10.94 7.54
C ILE A 212 6.07 10.20 6.19
N ALA A 213 5.09 9.32 5.98
CA ALA A 213 4.94 8.59 4.73
C ALA A 213 4.76 9.55 3.54
N GLY A 214 3.95 10.60 3.70
CA GLY A 214 3.78 11.65 2.70
C GLY A 214 5.09 12.35 2.35
N ILE A 215 5.87 12.75 3.35
CA ILE A 215 7.18 13.41 3.15
C ILE A 215 8.16 12.48 2.44
N VAL A 216 8.26 11.21 2.84
CA VAL A 216 9.15 10.22 2.22
C VAL A 216 8.77 9.98 0.75
N LEU A 217 7.48 9.83 0.47
CA LEU A 217 6.98 9.60 -0.88
C LEU A 217 7.25 10.83 -1.78
N LEU A 218 6.99 12.03 -1.27
CA LEU A 218 7.31 13.29 -1.97
C LEU A 218 8.81 13.45 -2.19
N GLY A 219 9.64 13.10 -1.21
CA GLY A 219 11.10 13.14 -1.32
C GLY A 219 11.64 12.16 -2.37
N LEU A 220 11.10 10.95 -2.43
CA LEU A 220 11.43 9.98 -3.48
C LEU A 220 11.07 10.51 -4.87
N VAL A 221 9.86 11.04 -5.03
CA VAL A 221 9.41 11.61 -6.31
C VAL A 221 10.27 12.82 -6.72
N ALA A 222 10.54 13.73 -5.78
CA ALA A 222 11.37 14.92 -6.01
C ALA A 222 12.82 14.56 -6.35
N GLY A 223 13.41 13.58 -5.66
CA GLY A 223 14.77 13.11 -5.92
C GLY A 223 14.92 12.49 -7.32
N ILE A 224 13.91 11.74 -7.76
CA ILE A 224 13.86 11.16 -9.11
C ILE A 224 13.74 12.26 -10.17
N PHE A 225 12.92 13.29 -9.91
CA PHE A 225 12.76 14.43 -10.80
C PHE A 225 14.04 15.28 -10.90
N ALA A 226 14.68 15.58 -9.77
CA ALA A 226 15.94 16.33 -9.71
C ALA A 226 17.09 15.61 -10.42
N ALA A 227 17.18 14.28 -10.26
CA ALA A 227 18.17 13.45 -10.97
C ALA A 227 17.95 13.43 -12.49
N ARG A 228 16.72 13.69 -12.95
CA ARG A 228 16.38 13.79 -14.37
C ARG A 228 16.78 15.15 -14.95
N ILE A 229 16.56 16.24 -14.22
CA ILE A 229 16.96 17.60 -14.64
C ILE A 229 18.48 17.70 -14.82
N ARG A 230 19.26 17.18 -13.86
CA ARG A 230 20.75 17.22 -13.91
C ARG A 230 21.39 16.48 -15.10
N LYS A 231 20.64 15.62 -15.80
CA LYS A 231 21.13 14.86 -16.97
C LYS A 231 20.77 15.48 -18.32
N SER A 232 20.10 16.63 -18.32
CA SER A 232 19.83 17.38 -19.57
C SER A 232 21.08 18.18 -19.91
N PRO A 233 21.68 18.05 -21.11
CA PRO A 233 22.84 18.85 -21.49
C PRO A 233 22.47 20.34 -21.50
N PRO A 234 23.37 21.25 -21.09
CA PRO A 234 23.14 22.68 -21.26
C PRO A 234 23.00 22.98 -22.77
N SER A 235 21.98 23.79 -23.09
CA SER A 235 21.65 24.28 -24.44
C SER A 235 22.73 25.15 -25.03
#